data_AF-A0A0Q0VV08-F1
#
_entry.id   AF-A0A0Q0VV08-F1
#
_cell.length_a   1.000
_cell.length_b   1.000
_cell.length_c   1.000
_cell.angle_alpha   90.00
_cell.angle_beta   90.00
_cell.angle_gamma   90.00
#
_symmetry.space_group_name_H-M   'P 1'
#
loop_
_entity.id
_entity.type
_entity.pdbx_description
1 polymer ?
#
loop_
_entity_poly.entity_id
_entity_poly.type
_entity_poly.pdbx_seq_one_letter_code
_entity_poly.pdbx_strand_id
1 'polypeptide(L)'
;MSSLRCSDGWGVARQPWILLGVILLVAIAGAQASANYDLSWNVIGGGGGSASSSSYQVQGTVGQVAGTAASSSYTLSAGYWYSEATGPAVIPLPGCANPPQDLDHDGLYEDVNGDGVFSFGD
;
A
#
# COMPACT_ATOMS: atom_id res chain seq x y z
N MET A 1 28.19 10.10 -66.85
CA MET A 1 27.60 11.14 -65.97
C MET A 1 26.19 10.70 -65.59
N SER A 2 26.09 9.73 -64.68
CA SER A 2 25.77 9.95 -63.25
C SER A 2 24.35 10.46 -63.03
N SER A 3 23.38 9.57 -63.23
CA SER A 3 22.01 9.71 -62.73
C SER A 3 21.97 9.27 -61.27
N LEU A 4 22.00 10.22 -60.33
CA LEU A 4 21.82 9.92 -58.92
C LEU A 4 21.03 11.03 -58.23
N ARG A 5 19.99 10.56 -57.52
CA ARG A 5 19.23 11.18 -56.41
C ARG A 5 18.09 12.12 -56.79
N CYS A 6 16.88 11.62 -56.57
CA CYS A 6 15.95 12.25 -55.64
C CYS A 6 15.28 11.13 -54.84
N SER A 7 15.76 10.93 -53.62
CA SER A 7 15.16 10.04 -52.62
C SER A 7 14.59 10.94 -51.53
N ASP A 8 13.53 11.67 -51.88
CA ASP A 8 12.70 12.44 -50.96
C ASP A 8 11.36 11.69 -50.95
N GLY A 9 10.80 11.20 -49.86
CA GLY A 9 10.77 11.70 -48.49
C GLY A 9 9.32 11.48 -48.04
N TRP A 10 9.11 11.07 -46.79
CA TRP A 10 7.78 10.97 -46.14
C TRP A 10 6.89 9.78 -46.51
N GLY A 11 7.37 8.57 -46.24
CA GLY A 11 6.54 7.38 -46.08
C GLY A 11 5.74 7.39 -44.76
N VAL A 12 4.86 8.37 -44.55
CA VAL A 12 3.76 8.24 -43.55
C VAL A 12 2.52 7.53 -44.14
N ALA A 13 2.61 7.10 -45.40
CA ALA A 13 1.57 6.31 -46.05
C ALA A 13 1.82 4.81 -45.80
N ARG A 14 0.91 4.17 -45.06
CA ARG A 14 0.58 2.72 -45.09
C ARG A 14 1.36 1.77 -44.18
N GLN A 15 1.45 2.08 -42.88
CA GLN A 15 1.79 1.04 -41.90
C GLN A 15 0.54 0.64 -41.09
N PRO A 16 -0.36 -0.19 -41.65
CA PRO A 16 -1.58 -0.64 -40.96
C PRO A 16 -1.24 -1.35 -39.65
N TRP A 17 -0.05 -1.95 -39.55
CA TRP A 17 0.48 -2.61 -38.36
C TRP A 17 0.63 -1.68 -37.16
N ILE A 18 0.99 -0.40 -37.35
CA ILE A 18 1.08 0.55 -36.24
C ILE A 18 -0.32 0.90 -35.74
N LEU A 19 -1.25 1.17 -36.64
CA LEU A 19 -2.65 1.42 -36.28
C LEU A 19 -3.28 0.19 -35.62
N LEU A 20 -3.06 -1.00 -36.16
CA LEU A 20 -3.55 -2.25 -35.60
C LEU A 20 -2.93 -2.53 -34.22
N GLY A 21 -1.63 -2.25 -34.05
CA GLY A 21 -0.94 -2.35 -32.77
C GLY A 21 -1.48 -1.38 -31.74
N VAL A 22 -1.75 -0.13 -32.12
CA VAL A 22 -2.36 0.88 -31.23
C VAL A 22 -3.80 0.50 -30.87
N ILE A 23 -4.60 0.03 -31.83
CA ILE A 23 -5.98 -0.45 -31.58
C ILE A 23 -5.98 -1.63 -30.62
N LEU A 24 -5.05 -2.59 -30.79
CA LEU A 24 -4.92 -3.74 -29.90
C LEU A 24 -4.50 -3.33 -28.48
N LEU A 25 -3.59 -2.36 -28.35
CA LEU A 25 -3.15 -1.84 -27.06
C LEU A 25 -4.31 -1.17 -26.28
N VAL A 26 -5.12 -0.36 -26.95
CA VAL A 26 -6.28 0.31 -26.35
C VAL A 26 -7.37 -0.71 -25.96
N ALA A 27 -7.57 -1.76 -26.76
CA ALA A 27 -8.54 -2.81 -26.44
C ALA A 27 -8.18 -3.61 -25.17
N ILE A 28 -6.90 -3.87 -24.92
CA ILE A 28 -6.43 -4.56 -23.70
C ILE A 28 -6.59 -3.65 -22.48
N ALA A 29 -6.31 -2.35 -22.61
CA ALA A 29 -6.49 -1.38 -21.52
C ALA A 29 -7.97 -1.19 -21.13
N GLY A 30 -8.91 -1.42 -22.05
CA GLY A 30 -10.35 -1.36 -21.80
C GLY A 30 -10.96 -2.63 -21.17
N ALA A 31 -10.24 -3.75 -21.12
CA ALA A 31 -10.73 -5.02 -20.57
C ALA A 31 -10.80 -5.06 -19.02
N GLN A 32 -10.67 -3.91 -18.36
CA GLN A 32 -10.72 -3.79 -16.90
C GLN A 32 -12.11 -4.02 -16.32
N ALA A 33 -13.18 -3.94 -17.13
CA ALA A 33 -14.55 -4.18 -16.68
C ALA A 33 -15.31 -5.12 -17.64
N SER A 34 -16.04 -6.06 -17.07
CA SER A 34 -16.89 -7.07 -17.72
C SER A 34 -18.16 -7.23 -16.90
N ALA A 35 -19.20 -7.83 -17.47
CA ALA A 35 -20.46 -8.13 -16.77
C ALA A 35 -20.27 -8.96 -15.48
N ASN A 36 -19.16 -9.70 -15.37
CA ASN A 36 -18.86 -10.55 -14.21
C ASN A 36 -17.68 -10.05 -13.34
N TYR A 37 -16.83 -9.15 -13.86
CA TYR A 37 -15.60 -8.73 -13.17
C TYR A 37 -15.28 -7.28 -13.48
N ASP A 38 -15.12 -6.44 -12.45
CA ASP A 38 -14.67 -5.07 -12.55
C ASP A 38 -13.39 -4.91 -11.73
N LEU A 39 -12.29 -4.57 -12.42
CA LEU A 39 -10.96 -4.33 -11.88
C LEU A 39 -10.63 -2.83 -11.83
N SER A 40 -11.65 -1.97 -11.85
CA SER A 40 -11.50 -0.54 -11.62
C SER A 40 -10.89 -0.27 -10.24
N TRP A 41 -9.61 0.08 -10.24
CA TRP A 41 -8.88 0.52 -9.06
C TRP A 41 -9.15 1.99 -8.74
N ASN A 42 -9.52 2.25 -7.49
CA ASN A 42 -9.66 3.59 -6.95
C ASN A 42 -8.63 3.77 -5.85
N VAL A 43 -7.82 4.82 -5.94
CA VAL A 43 -6.78 5.13 -4.95
C VAL A 43 -7.17 6.40 -4.21
N ILE A 44 -7.34 6.31 -2.90
CA ILE A 44 -7.32 7.49 -2.04
C ILE A 44 -5.84 7.80 -1.79
N GLY A 45 -5.27 8.69 -2.61
CA GLY A 45 -3.85 9.04 -2.56
C GLY A 45 -3.43 9.91 -1.37
N GLY A 46 -4.39 10.26 -0.51
CA GLY A 46 -4.18 11.07 0.69
C GLY A 46 -5.50 11.65 1.21
N GLY A 47 -5.50 12.10 2.46
CA GLY A 47 -6.61 12.79 3.08
C GLY A 47 -6.31 13.11 4.54
N GLY A 48 -7.04 14.08 5.08
CA GLY A 48 -6.71 14.71 6.37
C GLY A 48 -6.15 16.11 6.15
N GLY A 49 -5.45 16.66 7.13
CA GLY A 49 -4.89 18.00 7.10
C GLY A 49 -5.01 18.73 8.43
N SER A 50 -4.42 19.92 8.49
CA SER A 50 -4.43 20.78 9.67
C SER A 50 -5.72 21.59 9.73
N ALA A 51 -6.48 21.44 10.80
CA ALA A 51 -7.58 22.32 11.16
C ALA A 51 -7.18 23.15 12.37
N SER A 52 -7.52 24.44 12.38
CA SER A 52 -7.10 25.34 13.46
C SER A 52 -8.15 26.36 13.86
N SER A 53 -8.03 26.82 15.09
CA SER A 53 -8.74 27.95 15.69
C SER A 53 -7.73 28.81 16.46
N SER A 54 -8.19 29.90 17.07
CA SER A 54 -7.34 30.79 17.86
C SER A 54 -6.58 30.11 19.00
N SER A 55 -7.08 28.97 19.50
CA SER A 55 -6.52 28.30 20.68
C SER A 55 -6.14 26.84 20.44
N TYR A 56 -6.51 26.27 19.29
CA TYR A 56 -6.35 24.84 19.03
C TYR A 56 -5.89 24.56 17.60
N GLN A 57 -5.08 23.52 17.46
CA GLN A 57 -4.64 22.95 16.19
C GLN A 57 -4.91 21.45 16.25
N VAL A 58 -5.50 20.91 15.18
CA VAL A 58 -5.77 19.48 15.01
C VAL A 58 -5.15 19.03 13.69
N GLN A 59 -4.35 17.98 13.71
CA GLN A 59 -3.86 17.30 12.52
C GLN A 59 -4.70 16.04 12.31
N GLY A 60 -5.51 16.01 11.26
CA GLY A 60 -6.26 14.81 10.88
C GLY A 60 -5.51 14.01 9.81
N THR A 61 -5.69 12.69 9.82
CA THR A 61 -5.23 11.79 8.76
C THR A 61 -6.41 10.90 8.33
N VAL A 62 -6.65 10.75 7.02
CA VAL A 62 -7.64 9.80 6.50
C VAL A 62 -7.03 8.40 6.46
N GLY A 63 -7.80 7.40 6.90
CA GLY A 63 -7.31 6.02 7.00
C GLY A 63 -6.40 5.81 8.20
N GLN A 64 -6.70 6.41 9.36
CA GLN A 64 -5.90 6.27 10.58
C GLN A 64 -5.70 4.78 10.95
N VAL A 65 -6.80 4.01 10.92
CA VAL A 65 -6.83 2.54 10.86
C VAL A 65 -7.90 2.17 9.83
N ALA A 66 -7.50 1.55 8.72
CA ALA A 66 -8.42 1.14 7.65
C ALA A 66 -8.89 -0.32 7.79
N GLY A 67 -8.20 -1.12 8.61
CA GLY A 67 -8.59 -2.47 8.99
C GLY A 67 -7.54 -3.53 8.67
N THR A 68 -7.77 -4.75 9.15
CA THR A 68 -6.87 -5.90 8.97
C THR A 68 -7.58 -7.02 8.20
N ALA A 69 -6.91 -7.57 7.19
CA ALA A 69 -7.33 -8.77 6.47
C ALA A 69 -6.30 -9.87 6.71
N ALA A 70 -6.73 -11.02 7.23
CA ALA A 70 -5.84 -12.13 7.56
C ALA A 70 -6.20 -13.42 6.83
N SER A 71 -5.19 -14.23 6.57
CA SER A 71 -5.26 -15.61 6.10
C SER A 71 -4.35 -16.48 6.98
N SER A 72 -4.32 -17.79 6.75
CA SER A 72 -3.45 -18.70 7.50
C SER A 72 -1.96 -18.41 7.37
N SER A 73 -1.53 -17.61 6.39
CA SER A 73 -0.11 -17.37 6.11
C SER A 73 0.25 -15.90 5.93
N TYR A 74 -0.75 -15.01 5.86
CA TYR A 74 -0.52 -13.60 5.58
C TYR A 74 -1.52 -12.75 6.36
N THR A 75 -1.00 -11.69 6.96
CA THR A 75 -1.79 -10.62 7.55
C THR A 75 -1.50 -9.36 6.76
N LEU A 76 -2.54 -8.76 6.21
CA LEU A 76 -2.50 -7.44 5.60
C LEU A 76 -3.19 -6.48 6.53
N SER A 77 -2.51 -5.40 6.85
CA SER A 77 -3.07 -4.37 7.69
C SER A 77 -2.94 -3.03 7.02
N ALA A 78 -4.04 -2.29 7.00
CA ALA A 78 -4.18 -1.07 6.23
C ALA A 78 -4.43 0.10 7.17
N GLY A 79 -3.77 1.22 6.90
CA GLY A 79 -3.93 2.48 7.61
C GLY A 79 -2.61 3.24 7.74
N TYR A 80 -2.68 4.56 7.90
CA TYR A 80 -1.51 5.42 8.04
C TYR A 80 -0.78 5.21 9.38
N TRP A 81 -1.51 4.90 10.46
CA TRP A 81 -0.95 4.67 11.80
C TRP A 81 -0.98 3.20 12.22
N TYR A 82 -1.01 2.26 11.27
CA TYR A 82 -1.04 0.85 11.63
C TYR A 82 0.29 0.40 12.24
N SER A 83 0.24 -0.24 13.42
CA SER A 83 1.34 -0.98 14.04
C SER A 83 1.24 -2.46 13.66
N GLU A 84 2.26 -3.02 13.01
CA GLU A 84 2.37 -4.48 12.93
C GLU A 84 2.55 -5.02 14.35
N ALA A 85 1.57 -5.77 14.85
CA ALA A 85 1.69 -6.51 16.11
C ALA A 85 2.81 -7.58 16.06
N THR A 86 3.36 -7.85 14.87
CA THR A 86 4.60 -8.59 14.67
C THR A 86 5.81 -7.65 14.81
N GLY A 87 6.03 -7.16 16.02
CA GLY A 87 7.29 -6.52 16.39
C GLY A 87 8.49 -7.47 16.19
N PRO A 88 9.74 -6.94 16.21
CA PRO A 88 10.93 -7.79 16.18
C PRO A 88 10.80 -8.86 17.27
N ALA A 89 11.22 -10.10 16.96
CA ALA A 89 11.10 -11.22 17.89
C ALA A 89 11.66 -10.83 19.26
N VAL A 90 10.78 -10.57 20.21
CA VAL A 90 11.17 -10.15 21.54
C VAL A 90 11.70 -11.39 22.24
N ILE A 91 12.94 -11.33 22.71
CA ILE A 91 13.56 -12.44 23.43
C ILE A 91 13.27 -12.29 24.94
N PRO A 92 13.06 -13.39 25.67
CA PRO A 92 12.94 -13.32 27.12
C PRO A 92 14.16 -12.67 27.75
N LEU A 93 13.93 -11.74 28.67
CA LEU A 93 15.00 -11.17 29.48
C LEU A 93 15.58 -12.25 30.42
N PRO A 94 16.86 -12.14 30.84
CA PRO A 94 17.42 -13.06 31.81
C PRO A 94 16.59 -13.11 33.09
N GLY A 95 16.04 -14.29 33.42
CA GLY A 95 15.16 -14.49 34.58
C GLY A 95 13.66 -14.57 34.24
N CYS A 96 13.26 -14.26 33.01
CA CYS A 96 11.87 -14.37 32.54
C CYS A 96 11.73 -15.61 31.63
N ALA A 97 10.63 -16.36 31.79
CA ALA A 97 10.37 -17.56 31.00
C ALA A 97 9.75 -17.24 29.62
N ASN A 98 8.99 -16.15 29.57
CA ASN A 98 8.28 -15.70 28.39
C ASN A 98 8.90 -14.38 27.89
N PRO A 99 8.80 -14.09 26.60
CA PRO A 99 9.17 -12.78 26.08
C PRO A 99 8.20 -11.71 26.60
N PRO A 100 8.63 -10.44 26.61
CA PRO A 100 7.72 -9.32 26.84
C PRO A 100 6.46 -9.41 25.98
N GLN A 101 5.31 -9.07 26.55
CA GLN A 101 4.01 -9.10 25.90
C GLN A 101 3.41 -7.70 25.79
N ASP A 102 2.66 -7.51 24.72
CA ASP A 102 1.79 -6.36 24.48
C ASP A 102 0.35 -6.87 24.63
N LEU A 103 -0.29 -6.55 25.75
CA LEU A 103 -1.59 -7.12 26.13
C LEU A 103 -2.76 -6.45 25.42
N ASP A 104 -2.66 -5.14 25.14
CA ASP A 104 -3.73 -4.36 24.49
C ASP A 104 -3.47 -4.11 23.00
N HIS A 105 -2.32 -4.56 22.48
CA HIS A 105 -1.90 -4.54 21.09
C HIS A 105 -1.71 -3.13 20.52
N ASP A 106 -1.29 -2.17 21.35
CA ASP A 106 -1.02 -0.80 20.91
C ASP A 106 0.42 -0.60 20.38
N GLY A 107 1.28 -1.62 20.53
CA GLY A 107 2.68 -1.61 20.12
C GLY A 107 3.67 -1.26 21.23
N LEU A 108 3.21 -1.03 22.46
CA LEU A 108 4.03 -0.89 23.66
C LEU A 108 4.05 -2.21 24.44
N TYR A 109 5.25 -2.70 24.76
CA TYR A 109 5.43 -3.89 25.59
C TYR A 109 5.39 -3.48 27.06
N GLU A 110 4.20 -3.54 27.64
CA GLU A 110 3.95 -3.17 29.04
C GLU A 110 4.25 -4.31 30.02
N ASP A 111 4.08 -5.55 29.57
CA ASP A 111 4.40 -6.75 30.33
C ASP A 111 5.82 -7.19 29.96
N VAL A 112 6.84 -6.67 30.65
CA VAL A 112 8.25 -6.92 30.34
C VAL A 112 8.65 -8.36 30.71
N ASN A 113 7.99 -8.93 31.73
CA ASN A 113 8.35 -10.25 32.25
C ASN A 113 7.59 -11.41 31.56
N GLY A 114 6.52 -11.10 30.83
CA GLY A 114 5.72 -12.03 30.03
C GLY A 114 4.78 -12.92 30.85
N ASP A 115 4.33 -12.49 32.03
CA ASP A 115 3.39 -13.26 32.87
C ASP A 115 1.91 -12.98 32.58
N GLY A 116 1.63 -12.06 31.65
CA GLY A 116 0.30 -11.67 31.22
C GLY A 116 -0.40 -10.68 32.15
N VAL A 117 0.33 -10.02 33.06
CA VAL A 117 -0.20 -9.05 34.01
C VAL A 117 0.63 -7.77 33.99
N PHE A 118 0.00 -6.62 33.75
CA PHE A 118 0.64 -5.32 33.95
C PHE A 118 0.85 -5.05 35.45
N SER A 119 2.09 -5.06 35.92
CA SER A 119 2.44 -4.99 37.34
C SER A 119 3.68 -4.12 37.63
N PHE A 120 4.01 -3.93 38.91
CA PHE A 120 5.28 -3.28 39.30
C PHE A 120 6.52 -4.15 39.05
N GLY A 121 6.34 -5.41 38.64
CA GLY A 121 7.42 -6.32 38.27
C GLY A 121 7.99 -6.05 36.88
N ASP A 122 7.41 -5.09 36.16
CA ASP A 122 7.69 -4.75 34.76
C ASP A 122 8.47 -3.42 34.60
#